data_AF-A0A9W9I0K2-F1
#
_entry.id   AF-A0A9W9I0K2-F1
#
_cell.length_a   1.000
_cell.length_b   1.000
_cell.length_c   1.000
_cell.angle_alpha   90.00
_cell.angle_beta   90.00
_cell.angle_gamma   90.00
#
_symmetry.space_group_name_H-M   'P 1'
#
loop_
_entity.id
_entity.type
_entity.pdbx_description
1 polymer ?
#
loop_
_entity_poly.entity_id
_entity_poly.type
_entity_poly.pdbx_seq_one_letter_code
_entity_poly.pdbx_strand_id
1 'polypeptide(L)' 'MSELANVLYTIAKEVETLDRFWYVVYICVDPDPQRCGIGSKLIQRAFQRAKANDLPLATCAEPASCDFYLLN' A
#
# COMPACT_ATOMS: atom_id res chain seq x y z
N MET A 1 -11.68 35.12 -4.99
CA MET A 1 -12.22 33.75 -4.83
C MET A 1 -13.14 33.77 -3.62
N SER A 2 -14.38 33.29 -3.72
CA SER A 2 -15.29 33.24 -2.57
C SER A 2 -14.80 32.20 -1.56
N GLU A 3 -15.14 32.39 -0.28
CA GLU A 3 -14.79 31.48 0.81
C GLU A 3 -15.30 30.04 0.54
N LEU A 4 -16.49 29.93 -0.06
CA LEU A 4 -17.06 28.67 -0.55
C LEU A 4 -16.19 27.99 -1.62
N ALA A 5 -15.64 28.76 -2.57
CA ALA A 5 -14.77 28.21 -3.61
C ALA A 5 -13.48 27.63 -3.02
N ASN A 6 -12.96 28.23 -1.95
CA ASN A 6 -11.76 27.77 -1.27
C ASN A 6 -12.03 26.46 -0.50
N VAL A 7 -13.19 26.36 0.18
CA VAL A 7 -13.62 25.14 0.86
C VAL A 7 -13.82 23.99 -0.13
N LEU A 8 -14.51 24.24 -1.25
CA LEU A 8 -14.73 23.23 -2.29
C LEU A 8 -13.42 22.76 -2.93
N TYR A 9 -12.47 23.67 -3.17
CA TYR A 9 -11.15 23.33 -3.68
C TYR A 9 -10.36 22.42 -2.72
N THR A 10 -10.38 22.73 -1.42
CA THR A 10 -9.71 21.90 -0.41
C THR A 10 -10.30 20.50 -0.34
N ILE A 11 -11.63 20.38 -0.30
CA ILE A 11 -12.31 19.08 -0.27
C ILE A 11 -11.99 18.27 -1.54
N ALA A 12 -12.08 18.89 -2.72
CA ALA A 12 -11.78 18.21 -3.98
C ALA A 12 -10.33 17.69 -4.03
N LYS A 13 -9.38 18.51 -3.55
CA LYS A 13 -7.97 18.14 -3.50
C LYS A 13 -7.69 17.01 -2.51
N GLU A 14 -8.34 17.01 -1.34
CA GLU A 14 -8.24 15.92 -0.36
C GLU A 14 -8.83 14.62 -0.91
N VAL A 15 -9.98 14.69 -1.59
CA VAL A 15 -10.62 13.52 -2.22
C VAL A 15 -9.75 12.97 -3.37
N GLU A 16 -9.16 13.83 -4.19
CA GLU A 16 -8.25 13.42 -5.27
C GLU A 16 -6.99 12.71 -4.75
N THR A 17 -6.57 12.99 -3.51
CA THR A 17 -5.48 12.25 -2.86
C THR A 17 -5.91 10.89 -2.30
N LEU A 18 -7.20 10.62 -2.10
CA LEU A 18 -7.68 9.32 -1.61
C LEU A 18 -7.49 8.19 -2.63
N ASP A 19 -7.43 8.51 -3.93
CA ASP A 19 -7.28 7.52 -5.00
C ASP A 19 -5.81 7.18 -5.32
N ARG A 20 -4.85 7.79 -4.63
CA ARG A 20 -3.42 7.55 -4.87
C ARG A 20 -2.88 6.55 -3.85
N PHE A 21 -2.79 5.29 -4.25
CA PHE A 21 -2.13 4.23 -3.47
C PHE A 21 -1.20 3.40 -4.36
N TRP A 22 -0.18 2.80 -3.74
CA TRP A 22 0.59 1.75 -4.38
C TRP A 22 -0.08 0.42 -4.12
N TYR A 23 -0.33 -0.34 -5.18
CA TYR A 23 -0.98 -1.65 -5.08
C TYR A 23 0.03 -2.77 -5.33
N VAL A 24 0.19 -3.68 -4.37
CA VAL A 24 0.96 -4.91 -4.58
C VAL A 24 0.11 -5.87 -5.41
N VAL A 25 0.48 -6.07 -6.67
CA VAL A 25 -0.26 -6.97 -7.58
C VAL A 25 0.09 -8.44 -7.30
N TYR A 26 1.37 -8.73 -7.06
CA TYR A 26 1.85 -10.08 -6.78
C TYR A 26 3.11 -10.05 -5.92
N ILE A 27 3.26 -11.07 -5.08
CA ILE A 27 4.51 -11.41 -4.40
C ILE A 27 4.71 -12.91 -4.55
N CYS A 28 5.91 -13.28 -4.93
CA CYS A 28 6.31 -14.67 -5.09
C CYS A 28 7.71 -14.85 -4.49
N VAL A 29 7.93 -16.00 -3.89
CA VAL A 29 9.23 -16.45 -3.41
C VAL A 29 9.45 -17.83 -4.01
N ASP A 30 10.63 -18.03 -4.60
CA ASP A 30 11.06 -19.34 -5.07
C ASP A 30 10.83 -20.40 -3.98
N PRO A 31 10.29 -21.60 -4.30
CA PRO A 31 10.03 -22.66 -3.32
C PRO A 31 11.21 -23.00 -2.41
N ASP A 32 12.43 -23.02 -2.93
CA ASP A 32 13.61 -23.51 -2.21
C ASP A 32 13.92 -22.66 -0.95
N PRO A 33 14.00 -21.32 -1.03
CA PRO A 33 14.25 -20.48 0.13
C PRO A 33 12.98 -19.97 0.85
N GLN A 34 11.84 -20.66 0.72
CA GLN A 34 10.64 -20.28 1.48
C GLN A 34 10.82 -20.46 2.99
N ARG A 35 10.00 -19.76 3.79
CA ARG A 35 10.06 -19.73 5.27
C ARG A 35 11.38 -19.17 5.85
N CYS A 36 12.27 -18.64 5.01
CA CYS A 36 13.45 -17.88 5.44
C CYS A 36 13.18 -16.36 5.61
N GLY A 37 11.91 -15.94 5.67
CA GLY A 37 11.52 -14.54 5.84
C GLY A 37 11.68 -13.65 4.60
N ILE A 38 11.93 -14.23 3.42
CA ILE A 38 12.09 -13.45 2.16
C ILE A 38 10.81 -12.70 1.81
N GLY A 39 9.64 -13.33 1.93
CA GLY A 39 8.35 -12.67 1.69
C GLY A 39 8.17 -11.42 2.54
N SER A 40 8.45 -11.49 3.85
CA SER A 40 8.37 -10.35 4.76
C SER A 40 9.33 -9.23 4.33
N LYS A 41 10.56 -9.56 3.93
CA LYS A 41 11.53 -8.57 3.41
C LYS A 41 11.05 -7.89 2.12
N LEU A 42 10.38 -8.63 1.23
CA LEU A 42 9.79 -8.08 0.01
C LEU A 42 8.67 -7.08 0.34
N ILE A 43 7.77 -7.43 1.27
CA ILE A 43 6.71 -6.52 1.75
C ILE A 43 7.30 -5.28 2.40
N GLN A 44 8.30 -5.43 3.27
CA GLN A 44 8.98 -4.29 3.90
C GLN A 44 9.57 -3.35 2.85
N ARG A 45 10.16 -3.89 1.78
CA ARG A 45 10.67 -3.08 0.67
C ARG A 45 9.56 -2.36 -0.09
N ALA A 46 8.40 -2.99 -0.28
CA ALA A 46 7.23 -2.34 -0.87
C ALA A 46 6.72 -1.19 0.01
N PHE A 47 6.62 -1.40 1.33
CA PHE A 47 6.26 -0.35 2.30
C PHE A 47 7.25 0.81 2.28
N GLN A 48 8.57 0.53 2.27
CA GLN A 48 9.60 1.56 2.20
C GLN A 48 9.46 2.42 0.94
N ARG A 49 9.15 1.80 -0.20
CA ARG A 49 8.92 2.53 -1.46
C ARG A 49 7.65 3.38 -1.41
N ALA A 50 6.53 2.82 -0.93
CA ALA A 50 5.28 3.57 -0.79
C ALA A 50 5.47 4.78 0.15
N LYS A 51 6.12 4.57 1.31
CA LYS A 51 6.49 5.63 2.26
C LYS A 51 7.38 6.70 1.64
N ALA A 52 8.38 6.33 0.84
CA ALA A 52 9.26 7.28 0.18
C ALA A 52 8.53 8.16 -0.86
N ASN A 53 7.35 7.74 -1.32
CA ASN A 53 6.50 8.50 -2.24
C ASN A 53 5.31 9.18 -1.53
N ASP A 54 5.24 9.09 -0.19
CA ASP A 54 4.11 9.58 0.62
C ASP A 54 2.76 8.99 0.17
N LEU A 55 2.76 7.69 -0.14
CA LEU A 55 1.56 6.98 -0.60
C LEU A 55 1.27 5.79 0.31
N PRO A 56 -0.02 5.51 0.60
CA PRO A 56 -0.43 4.28 1.26
C PRO A 56 -0.11 3.06 0.37
N LEU A 57 0.15 1.93 1.02
CA LEU A 57 0.32 0.63 0.37
C LEU A 57 -0.95 -0.20 0.58
N ALA A 58 -1.53 -0.68 -0.51
CA ALA A 58 -2.65 -1.59 -0.52
C ALA A 58 -2.26 -2.94 -1.13
N THR A 59 -2.93 -4.01 -0.70
CA THR A 59 -2.81 -5.34 -1.29
C THR A 59 -4.16 -6.04 -1.16
N CYS A 60 -4.48 -6.93 -2.09
CA CYS A 60 -5.47 -7.97 -1.85
C CYS A 60 -4.73 -9.28 -1.58
N ALA A 61 -5.30 -10.09 -0.71
CA ALA A 61 -4.76 -11.40 -0.37
C ALA A 61 -5.88 -12.42 -0.47
N GLU A 62 -5.55 -13.61 -0.95
CA GLU A 62 -6.43 -14.75 -0.78
C GLU A 62 -6.57 -15.06 0.73
N PRO A 63 -7.71 -15.60 1.19
CA PRO A 63 -7.93 -15.87 2.61
C PRO A 63 -6.81 -16.69 3.26
N ALA A 64 -6.26 -17.68 2.55
CA ALA A 64 -5.16 -18.51 3.02
C ALA A 64 -3.83 -17.75 3.22
N SER A 65 -3.70 -16.56 2.62
CA SER A 65 -2.51 -15.70 2.70
C SER A 65 -2.67 -14.56 3.71
N CYS A 66 -3.85 -14.37 4.33
CA CYS A 66 -4.08 -13.29 5.28
C CYS A 66 -3.15 -13.35 6.49
N ASP A 67 -2.88 -14.55 7.01
CA ASP A 67 -2.01 -14.74 8.20
C ASP A 67 -0.60 -14.21 7.98
N PHE A 68 -0.09 -14.27 6.74
CA PHE A 68 1.20 -13.69 6.39
C PHE A 68 1.25 -12.17 6.62
N TYR A 69 0.13 -11.47 6.48
CA TYR A 69 0.05 -10.02 6.68
C TYR A 69 -0.31 -9.61 8.11
N LEU A 70 -0.98 -10.48 8.88
CA LEU A 70 -1.44 -10.19 10.23
C LEU A 70 -0.40 -10.48 11.32
N LEU A 71 0.61 -11.29 11.02
CA LEU A 71 1.63 -11.75 11.96
C LEU A 71 2.96 -10.97 11.86
N ASN A 72 3.04 -9.92 11.04
CA ASN A 72 4.22 -9.09 10.86
C ASN A 72 4.09 -7.73 11.56
#